data_AF-A0A9P9HMS5-F1
#
_entry.id   AF-A0A9P9HMS5-F1
#
_cell.length_a   1.000
_cell.length_b   1.000
_cell.length_c   1.000
_cell.angle_alpha   90.00
_cell.angle_beta   90.00
_cell.angle_gamma   90.00
#
_symmetry.space_group_name_H-M   'P 1'
#
loop_
_entity.id
_entity.type
_entity.pdbx_description
1 polymer ?
#
loop_
_entity_poly.entity_id
_entity_poly.type
_entity_poly.pdbx_seq_one_letter_code
_entity_poly.pdbx_strand_id
1 'polypeptide(L)' 'SGDATYYRPGKTSCGPVHYDDDLIVALSPAQFTHHPDACGRYIRVMGYNGHQVTVQVADKCPECSLGSIDLTSAGF' A
#
# COMPACT_ATOMS: atom_id res chain seq x y z
N SER A 1 -11.60 -5.94 -4.95
CA SER A 1 -11.30 -6.71 -3.72
C SER A 1 -10.04 -7.52 -3.98
N GLY A 2 -9.30 -7.84 -2.93
CA GLY A 2 -8.04 -8.59 -2.97
C GLY A 2 -7.59 -8.87 -1.54
N ASP A 3 -6.37 -9.38 -1.40
CA ASP A 3 -5.78 -9.68 -0.10
C ASP A 3 -4.95 -8.51 0.41
N ALA A 4 -4.85 -8.39 1.73
CA ALA A 4 -3.94 -7.46 2.39
C ALA A 4 -2.91 -8.25 3.21
N THR A 5 -1.64 -7.89 3.06
CA THR A 5 -0.54 -8.35 3.92
C THR A 5 0.14 -7.16 4.58
N TYR A 6 1.24 -7.40 5.29
CA TYR A 6 2.09 -6.33 5.79
C TYR A 6 3.58 -6.57 5.50
N TYR A 7 4.32 -5.47 5.36
CA TYR A 7 5.77 -5.47 5.14
C TYR A 7 6.51 -4.45 6.02
N ARG A 8 7.84 -4.56 6.02
CA ARG A 8 8.72 -3.54 6.59
C ARG A 8 9.25 -2.66 5.46
N PRO A 9 8.88 -1.36 5.41
CA PRO A 9 9.31 -0.48 4.35
C PRO A 9 10.78 -0.08 4.49
N GLY A 10 11.27 0.53 3.43
CA GLY A 10 12.58 1.14 3.36
C GLY A 10 12.55 2.22 2.28
N LYS A 11 13.53 2.21 1.37
CA LYS A 11 13.46 3.04 0.17
C LYS A 11 12.36 2.51 -0.74
N THR A 12 11.34 3.33 -0.99
CA THR A 12 10.17 2.91 -1.76
C THR A 12 10.26 3.31 -3.23
N SER A 13 9.37 2.75 -4.04
CA SER A 13 9.19 3.08 -5.46
C SER A 13 8.77 4.54 -5.68
N CYS A 14 8.19 5.20 -4.67
CA CYS A 14 7.84 6.61 -4.73
C CYS A 14 8.98 7.56 -4.33
N GLY A 15 10.11 7.04 -3.85
CA GLY A 15 11.34 7.81 -3.61
C GLY A 15 11.75 7.94 -2.14
N PRO A 16 10.88 8.46 -1.25
CA PRO A 16 11.17 8.59 0.17
C PRO A 16 11.47 7.26 0.86
N VAL A 17 12.12 7.36 2.03
CA VAL A 17 12.26 6.24 2.97
C VAL A 17 11.10 6.31 3.95
N HIS A 18 10.50 5.15 4.21
CA HIS A 18 9.41 4.98 5.16
C HIS A 18 9.75 3.92 6.21
N TYR A 19 8.99 3.92 7.31
CA TYR A 19 9.18 3.03 8.46
C TYR A 19 7.90 2.28 8.85
N ASP A 20 8.04 1.24 9.67
CA ASP A 20 6.96 0.33 10.10
C ASP A 20 5.73 1.06 10.71
N ASP A 21 5.93 2.26 11.26
CA ASP A 21 4.91 3.09 11.92
C ASP A 21 4.20 4.08 10.96
N ASP A 22 4.69 4.25 9.74
CA ASP A 22 4.07 5.14 8.75
C ASP A 22 2.80 4.48 8.19
N LEU A 23 1.68 5.22 8.07
CA LEU A 23 0.44 4.72 7.45
C LEU A 23 0.52 4.73 5.92
N ILE A 24 1.30 3.81 5.36
CA ILE A 24 1.51 3.69 3.92
C ILE A 24 1.08 2.32 3.37
N VAL A 25 0.98 2.25 2.04
CA VAL A 25 0.62 1.04 1.30
C VAL A 25 1.42 0.91 0.01
N ALA A 26 1.75 -0.34 -0.32
CA ALA A 26 2.29 -0.75 -1.60
C ALA A 26 1.18 -1.31 -2.50
N LEU A 27 1.10 -0.84 -3.75
CA LEU A 27 0.13 -1.34 -4.73
C LEU A 27 0.71 -2.46 -5.60
N SER A 28 -0.14 -3.33 -6.13
CA SER A 28 0.26 -4.30 -7.14
C SER A 28 0.87 -3.63 -8.39
N PRO A 29 1.69 -4.34 -9.19
CA PRO A 29 2.35 -3.75 -10.35
C PRO A 29 1.36 -3.21 -11.38
N ALA A 30 0.23 -3.91 -11.57
CA ALA A 30 -0.83 -3.49 -12.47
C ALA A 30 -1.46 -2.16 -12.01
N GLN A 31 -1.85 -2.06 -10.74
CA GLN A 31 -2.44 -0.82 -10.20
C GLN A 31 -1.45 0.34 -10.26
N PHE A 32 -0.19 0.11 -9.89
CA PHE A 32 0.85 1.15 -9.93
C PHE A 32 1.13 1.63 -11.36
N THR A 33 1.10 0.72 -12.34
CA THR A 33 1.31 1.07 -13.76
C THR A 33 0.11 1.82 -14.35
N HIS A 34 -1.11 1.43 -14.00
CA HIS A 34 -2.33 2.11 -14.44
C HIS A 34 -2.51 3.51 -13.82
N HIS A 35 -1.85 3.78 -12.69
CA HIS A 35 -1.91 5.05 -11.97
C HIS A 35 -0.50 5.65 -11.81
N PRO A 36 0.06 6.29 -12.86
CA PRO A 36 1.41 6.86 -12.80
C PRO A 36 1.55 8.00 -11.77
N ASP A 37 0.44 8.57 -11.31
CA ASP A 37 0.33 9.58 -10.26
C ASP A 37 -0.06 8.97 -8.89
N ALA A 38 0.06 7.66 -8.70
CA ALA A 38 -0.37 7.00 -7.47
C ALA A 38 0.38 7.48 -6.22
N CYS A 39 1.67 7.80 -6.36
CA CYS A 39 2.51 8.23 -5.25
C CYS A 39 1.94 9.45 -4.53
N GLY A 40 1.79 9.34 -3.21
CA GLY A 40 1.27 10.40 -2.36
C GLY A 40 -0.26 10.48 -2.28
N ARG A 41 -0.99 9.71 -3.11
CA ARG A 41 -2.45 9.62 -3.01
C ARG A 41 -2.86 8.78 -1.81
N TYR A 42 -3.99 9.12 -1.21
CA TYR A 42 -4.56 8.35 -0.11
C TYR A 42 -5.65 7.42 -0.61
N ILE A 43 -5.66 6.19 -0.09
CA ILE A 43 -6.73 5.22 -0.32
C ILE A 43 -7.34 4.79 1.00
N ARG A 44 -8.63 4.45 0.96
CA ARG A 44 -9.34 3.87 2.09
C ARG A 44 -9.37 2.36 1.92
N VAL A 45 -8.76 1.65 2.85
CA VAL A 45 -8.77 0.19 2.92
C VAL A 45 -9.86 -0.23 3.90
N MET A 46 -10.71 -1.16 3.47
CA MET A 46 -11.79 -1.70 4.27
C MET A 46 -11.51 -3.17 4.52
N GLY A 47 -11.28 -3.52 5.79
CA GLY A 47 -11.08 -4.88 6.24
C GLY A 47 -12.38 -5.68 6.27
N TYR A 48 -12.25 -7.01 6.29
CA TYR A 48 -13.38 -7.94 6.37
C TYR A 48 -14.21 -7.78 7.65
N ASN A 49 -13.59 -7.26 8.71
CA ASN A 49 -14.22 -6.96 9.99
C ASN A 49 -14.97 -5.60 9.99
N GLY A 50 -15.03 -4.90 8.86
CA GLY A 50 -15.66 -3.59 8.71
C GLY A 50 -14.80 -2.41 9.22
N HIS A 51 -13.61 -2.68 9.76
CA HIS A 51 -12.66 -1.63 10.11
C HIS A 51 -12.10 -0.99 8.84
N GLN A 52 -11.81 0.30 8.93
CA GLN A 52 -11.30 1.06 7.81
C GLN A 52 -10.10 1.88 8.24
N VAL A 53 -9.10 1.92 7.37
CA VAL A 53 -7.89 2.71 7.55
C VAL A 53 -7.65 3.52 6.28
N THR A 54 -7.17 4.74 6.45
CA THR A 54 -6.73 5.57 5.33
C THR A 54 -5.21 5.57 5.31
N VAL A 55 -4.62 5.15 4.20
CA VAL A 55 -3.18 4.99 4.03
C VAL A 55 -2.71 5.72 2.77
N GLN A 56 -1.48 6.20 2.79
CA GLN A 56 -0.85 6.84 1.64
C GLN A 56 -0.19 5.80 0.74
N VAL A 57 -0.44 5.87 -0.56
CA VAL A 57 0.30 5.06 -1.54
C VAL A 57 1.73 5.58 -1.61
N ALA A 58 2.67 4.75 -1.19
CA ALA A 58 4.08 5.11 -1.14
C ALA A 58 4.98 4.10 -1.84
N ASP A 59 4.47 2.92 -2.24
CA ASP A 59 5.30 1.89 -2.86
C ASP A 59 4.56 1.02 -3.87
N LYS A 60 5.31 0.11 -4.49
CA LYS A 60 4.84 -0.95 -5.37
C LYS A 60 5.29 -2.29 -4.79
N CYS A 61 4.35 -3.21 -4.65
CA CYS A 61 4.56 -4.60 -4.23
C CYS A 61 4.68 -5.48 -5.49
N PRO A 62 5.88 -5.95 -5.89
CA PRO A 62 6.10 -6.71 -7.13
C PRO A 62 5.33 -8.03 -7.20
N GLU A 63 5.13 -8.68 -6.08
CA GLU A 63 4.50 -10.00 -5.91
C GLU A 63 2.98 -9.92 -5.72
N CYS A 64 2.43 -8.74 -5.44
CA CYS A 64 1.01 -8.56 -5.19
C CYS A 64 0.20 -8.79 -6.47
N SER A 65 -0.83 -9.64 -6.36
CA SER A 65 -1.83 -9.83 -7.41
C SER A 65 -2.69 -8.57 -7.58
N LEU A 66 -3.37 -8.46 -8.72
CA LEU A 66 -4.25 -7.31 -9.00
C LEU A 66 -5.31 -7.17 -7.90
N GLY A 67 -5.36 -5.99 -7.27
CA GLY A 67 -6.32 -5.68 -6.22
C GLY A 67 -5.82 -6.03 -4.81
N SER A 68 -4.70 -6.74 -4.69
CA SER A 68 -4.02 -6.99 -3.42
C SER A 68 -3.05 -5.85 -3.10
N ILE A 69 -2.85 -5.63 -1.82
CA ILE A 69 -2.06 -4.52 -1.27
C ILE A 69 -1.16 -5.01 -0.14
N ASP A 70 -0.05 -4.31 0.08
CA ASP A 70 0.85 -4.59 1.20
C ASP A 70 0.95 -3.35 2.09
N LEU A 71 0.47 -3.47 3.33
CA LEU A 71 0.40 -2.38 4.29
C LEU A 71 1.65 -2.34 5.16
N THR A 72 1.94 -1.23 5.82
CA THR A 72 2.83 -1.29 6.99
C THR A 72 2.09 -1.93 8.17
N SER A 73 2.86 -2.39 9.17
CA SER A 73 2.28 -2.91 10.42
C SER A 73 1.34 -1.93 11.12
N ALA A 74 1.55 -0.62 10.98
CA ALA A 74 0.65 0.39 11.52
C ALA A 74 -0.72 0.44 10.82
N GLY A 75 -0.79 0.00 9.56
CA GLY A 75 -2.00 0.04 8.73
C GLY A 75 -2.80 -1.27 8.69
N PHE A 76 -2.24 -2.39 9.16
CA PHE A 76 -2.86 -3.73 9.09
C PHE A 76 -3.62 -4.09 10.37
#